data_AF-V5GGY0-F1
#
_entry.id   AF-V5GGY0-F1
#
_cell.length_a   1.000
_cell.length_b   1.000
_cell.length_c   1.000
_cell.angle_alpha   90.00
_cell.angle_beta   90.00
_cell.angle_gamma   90.00
#
_symmetry.space_group_name_H-M   'P 1'
#
loop_
_entity.id
_entity.type
_entity.pdbx_description
1 polymer ?
#
loop_
_entity_poly.entity_id
_entity_poly.type
_entity_poly.pdbx_seq_one_letter_code
_entity_poly.pdbx_strand_id
1 'polypeptide(L)'
;MSDDEEQTAALLVLCGGALLLSSLLNKKRKFRRWARTALYKKRSGSQLLEDLKFQHISGQNKNFTRMSPTDFENLLNKIGPAISKRETHFQQPISIQDR
;
A
#
# COMPACT_ATOMS: atom_id res chain seq x y z
N MET A 1 7.14 -50.34 -36.36
CA MET A 1 6.86 -49.14 -35.55
C MET A 1 7.51 -48.01 -36.31
N SER A 2 6.72 -47.15 -36.96
CA SER A 2 7.26 -46.13 -37.87
C SER A 2 7.89 -45.00 -37.07
N ASP A 3 9.01 -44.46 -37.56
CA ASP A 3 9.71 -43.31 -36.96
C ASP A 3 8.78 -42.10 -36.70
N ASP A 4 7.69 -41.98 -37.47
CA ASP A 4 6.65 -40.95 -37.30
C ASP A 4 5.85 -41.08 -36.00
N GLU A 5 5.63 -42.31 -35.50
CA GLU A 5 4.94 -42.55 -34.22
C GLU A 5 5.83 -42.15 -33.03
N GLU A 6 7.15 -42.35 -33.16
CA GLU A 6 8.11 -41.93 -32.14
C GLU A 6 8.24 -40.40 -32.10
N GLN A 7 8.24 -39.73 -33.26
CA GLN A 7 8.26 -38.28 -33.35
C GLN A 7 6.99 -37.63 -32.79
N THR A 8 5.82 -38.20 -33.07
CA THR A 8 4.54 -37.70 -32.53
C THR A 8 4.47 -37.89 -31.01
N ALA A 9 4.93 -39.02 -30.49
CA ALA A 9 5.04 -39.25 -29.05
C ALA A 9 6.01 -38.26 -28.38
N ALA A 10 7.17 -38.02 -28.98
CA ALA A 10 8.15 -37.05 -28.47
C ALA A 10 7.59 -35.62 -28.44
N LEU A 11 6.86 -35.20 -29.49
CA LEU A 11 6.20 -33.90 -29.54
C LEU A 11 5.14 -33.73 -28.46
N LEU A 12 4.32 -34.76 -28.21
CA LEU A 12 3.31 -34.72 -27.15
C LEU A 12 3.93 -34.59 -25.76
N VAL A 13 5.04 -35.30 -25.50
CA VAL A 13 5.77 -35.20 -24.22
C VAL A 13 6.37 -33.80 -24.04
N LEU A 14 6.97 -33.21 -25.08
CA LEU A 14 7.53 -31.85 -25.02
C LEU A 14 6.45 -30.80 -24.79
N CYS A 15 5.34 -30.86 -25.52
CA CYS A 15 4.21 -29.94 -25.35
C CYS A 15 3.57 -30.07 -23.96
N GLY A 16 3.37 -31.29 -23.48
CA GLY A 16 2.85 -31.55 -22.13
C GLY A 16 3.77 -31.01 -21.04
N GLY A 17 5.09 -31.23 -21.18
CA GLY A 17 6.11 -30.69 -20.28
C GLY A 17 6.11 -29.16 -20.23
N ALA A 18 6.03 -28.51 -21.39
CA ALA A 18 6.00 -27.04 -21.48
C ALA A 18 4.73 -26.44 -20.84
N LEU A 19 3.57 -27.08 -21.00
CA LEU A 19 2.32 -26.66 -20.37
C LEU A 19 2.39 -26.81 -18.84
N LEU A 20 2.91 -27.92 -18.34
CA LEU A 20 3.10 -28.11 -16.90
C LEU A 20 4.07 -27.07 -16.33
N LEU A 21 5.22 -26.86 -16.98
CA LEU A 21 6.22 -25.90 -16.52
C LEU A 21 5.67 -24.47 -16.51
N SER A 22 4.97 -24.05 -17.56
CA SER A 22 4.33 -22.74 -17.61
C SER A 22 3.24 -22.58 -16.54
N SER A 23 2.46 -23.62 -16.26
CA SER A 23 1.45 -23.60 -15.19
C SER A 23 2.05 -23.44 -13.79
N LEU A 24 3.22 -24.04 -13.55
CA LEU A 24 3.93 -23.97 -12.27
C LEU A 24 4.63 -22.62 -12.09
N LEU A 25 5.24 -22.09 -13.15
CA LEU A 25 5.89 -20.78 -13.16
C LEU A 25 4.89 -19.63 -13.07
N ASN A 26 3.69 -19.79 -13.65
CA ASN A 26 2.65 -18.76 -13.65
C ASN A 26 1.74 -18.79 -12.41
N LYS A 27 2.08 -19.57 -11.37
CA LYS A 27 1.35 -19.51 -10.09
C LYS A 27 1.46 -18.12 -9.48
N LYS A 28 0.44 -17.29 -9.71
CA LYS A 28 0.30 -15.97 -9.08
C LYS A 28 0.32 -16.18 -7.57
N ARG A 29 1.32 -15.59 -6.90
CA ARG A 29 1.38 -15.58 -5.43
C ARG A 29 0.07 -14.99 -4.90
N LYS A 30 -0.72 -15.79 -4.19
CA LYS A 30 -1.92 -15.30 -3.49
C LYS A 30 -1.47 -14.18 -2.56
N PHE A 31 -2.04 -12.99 -2.72
CA PHE A 31 -1.68 -11.81 -1.94
C PHE A 31 -2.12 -12.04 -0.49
N ARG A 32 -1.22 -12.54 0.36
CA ARG A 32 -1.50 -13.02 1.73
C ARG A 32 -2.00 -11.96 2.71
N ARG A 33 -2.06 -10.68 2.32
CA ARG A 33 -2.38 -9.56 3.24
C ARG A 33 -3.21 -8.49 2.55
N TRP A 34 -4.47 -8.79 2.27
CA TRP A 34 -5.46 -7.82 1.79
C TRP A 34 -5.59 -6.60 2.71
N ALA A 35 -5.36 -6.79 4.02
CA ALA A 35 -5.38 -5.71 5.01
C ALA A 35 -4.19 -4.73 4.92
N ARG A 36 -3.06 -5.13 4.31
CA ARG A 36 -1.88 -4.26 4.18
C ARG A 36 -1.91 -3.59 2.81
N THR A 37 -2.79 -2.60 2.67
CA THR A 37 -2.87 -1.75 1.47
C THR A 37 -1.55 -0.98 1.29
N ALA A 38 -1.27 -0.54 0.06
CA ALA A 38 -0.08 0.26 -0.26
C ALA A 38 0.03 1.53 0.63
N LEU A 39 -1.12 2.04 1.09
CA LEU A 39 -1.24 3.16 2.02
C LEU A 39 -0.41 2.96 3.29
N TYR A 40 -0.42 1.77 3.88
CA TYR A 40 0.28 1.48 5.14
C TYR A 40 1.73 1.03 4.95
N LYS A 41 2.26 1.05 3.72
CA LYS A 41 3.67 0.69 3.46
C LYS A 41 4.63 1.83 3.78
N LYS A 42 4.21 3.09 3.64
CA LYS A 42 5.00 4.27 4.01
C LYS A 42 4.70 4.63 5.47
N ARG A 43 5.75 4.79 6.28
CA ARG A 43 5.64 5.09 7.73
C ARG A 43 5.72 6.58 8.07
N SER A 44 5.74 7.47 7.08
CA SER A 44 5.74 8.91 7.34
C SER A 44 4.32 9.39 7.61
N GLY A 45 4.08 9.92 8.82
CA GLY A 45 2.75 10.35 9.27
C GLY A 45 2.16 11.49 8.42
N SER A 46 2.99 12.42 7.92
CA SER A 46 2.54 13.53 7.06
C SER A 46 2.08 13.03 5.69
N GLN A 47 2.86 12.14 5.06
CA GLN A 47 2.53 11.55 3.77
C GLN A 47 1.28 10.67 3.85
N LEU A 48 1.07 9.97 4.98
CA LEU A 48 -0.12 9.15 5.19
C LEU A 48 -1.40 10.00 5.20
N LEU A 49 -1.39 11.13 5.90
CA LEU A 49 -2.54 12.03 5.96
C LEU A 49 -2.86 12.64 4.59
N GLU A 50 -1.83 13.00 3.82
CA GLU A 50 -1.98 13.47 2.45
C GLU A 50 -2.58 12.40 1.54
N ASP A 51 -2.04 11.18 1.58
CA ASP A 51 -2.57 10.03 0.82
C ASP A 51 -4.02 9.68 1.20
N LEU A 52 -4.41 9.90 2.46
CA LEU A 52 -5.77 9.70 2.96
C LEU A 52 -6.77 10.73 2.40
N LYS A 53 -6.35 11.97 2.10
CA LYS A 53 -7.24 13.01 1.53
C LYS A 53 -7.82 12.58 0.19
N PHE A 54 -7.03 11.89 -0.63
CA PHE A 54 -7.44 11.42 -1.96
C PHE A 54 -8.20 10.08 -1.93
N GLN A 55 -8.33 9.45 -0.76
CA GLN A 55 -8.96 8.13 -0.59
C GLN A 55 -10.41 8.20 -0.09
N HIS A 56 -11.15 9.22 -0.52
CA HIS A 56 -12.58 9.34 -0.20
C HIS A 56 -13.39 8.16 -0.76
N ILE A 57 -13.17 7.82 -2.04
CA ILE A 57 -13.93 6.80 -2.77
C ILE A 57 -13.69 5.39 -2.20
N SER A 58 -12.46 5.10 -1.74
CA SER A 58 -12.12 3.79 -1.18
C SER A 58 -12.62 3.57 0.25
N GLY A 59 -13.17 4.61 0.89
CA GLY A 59 -13.62 4.56 2.29
C GLY A 59 -12.50 4.44 3.33
N GLN A 60 -11.22 4.42 2.90
CA GLN A 60 -10.07 4.28 3.81
C GLN A 60 -9.94 5.50 4.73
N ASN A 61 -10.28 6.69 4.23
CA ASN A 61 -10.32 7.90 5.04
C ASN A 61 -11.27 7.73 6.25
N LYS A 62 -12.53 7.33 5.99
CA LYS A 62 -13.53 7.08 7.03
C LYS A 62 -13.13 5.96 7.99
N ASN A 63 -12.47 4.91 7.51
CA ASN A 63 -12.00 3.83 8.38
C ASN A 63 -10.85 4.27 9.29
N PHE A 64 -9.97 5.14 8.80
CA PHE A 64 -8.82 5.66 9.53
C PHE A 64 -9.24 6.69 10.60
N THR A 65 -10.02 7.70 10.20
CA THR A 65 -10.42 8.80 11.10
C THR A 65 -11.68 8.48 11.90
N ARG A 66 -12.44 7.45 11.51
CA ARG A 66 -13.79 7.11 12.05
C ARG A 66 -14.81 8.25 11.91
N MET A 67 -14.57 9.19 11.02
CA MET A 67 -15.44 10.34 10.74
C MET A 67 -15.43 10.68 9.25
N SER A 68 -16.30 11.60 8.80
CA SER A 68 -16.20 12.12 7.44
C SER A 68 -14.93 12.98 7.31
N PRO A 69 -14.31 13.07 6.12
CA PRO A 69 -13.17 13.95 5.93
C PRO A 69 -13.51 15.42 6.20
N THR A 70 -14.74 15.85 5.93
CA THR A 70 -15.21 17.20 6.26
C THR A 70 -15.23 17.42 7.77
N ASP A 71 -15.75 16.47 8.55
CA ASP A 71 -15.75 16.55 10.01
C ASP A 71 -14.33 16.56 10.58
N PHE A 72 -13.43 15.77 9.98
CA PHE A 72 -12.02 15.74 10.36
C PHE A 72 -11.34 17.09 10.13
N GLU A 73 -11.51 17.70 8.96
CA GLU A 73 -10.95 19.03 8.67
C GLU A 73 -11.56 20.10 9.58
N ASN A 74 -12.86 20.04 9.85
CA ASN A 74 -13.52 20.93 10.80
C ASN A 74 -12.96 20.79 12.22
N LEU A 75 -12.74 19.56 12.68
CA LEU A 75 -12.12 19.28 13.98
C LEU A 75 -10.69 19.79 14.01
N LEU A 76 -9.91 19.52 12.97
CA LEU A 76 -8.52 19.97 12.84
C LEU A 76 -8.42 21.50 12.91
N ASN A 77 -9.31 22.23 12.25
CA ASN A 77 -9.36 23.69 12.30
C ASN A 77 -9.71 24.22 13.70
N LYS A 78 -10.55 23.51 14.46
CA LYS A 78 -10.90 23.87 15.84
C LYS A 78 -9.78 23.62 16.84
N ILE A 79 -9.11 22.47 16.72
CA ILE A 79 -8.05 22.07 17.68
C ILE A 79 -6.68 22.61 17.28
N GLY A 80 -6.46 22.92 16.00
CA GLY A 80 -5.20 23.36 15.42
C GLY A 80 -4.52 24.47 16.21
N PRO A 81 -5.23 25.55 16.60
CA PRO A 81 -4.67 26.62 17.42
C PRO A 81 -4.22 26.17 18.82
N ALA A 82 -4.86 25.14 19.39
CA ALA A 82 -4.55 24.63 20.72
C ALA A 82 -3.39 23.63 20.72
N ILE A 83 -3.25 22.85 19.65
CA ILE A 83 -2.17 21.85 19.50
C ILE A 83 -0.97 22.38 18.72
N SER A 84 -1.05 23.59 18.16
CA SER A 84 0.08 24.22 17.50
C SER A 84 1.20 24.43 18.50
N LYS A 85 2.44 24.22 18.05
CA LYS A 85 3.61 24.51 18.88
C LYS A 85 3.58 25.99 19.23
N ARG A 86 3.51 26.28 20.52
CA ARG A 86 3.69 27.61 21.08
C ARG A 86 5.00 27.62 21.85
N GLU A 87 5.68 28.75 21.82
CA GLU A 87 6.79 28.97 22.73
C GLU A 87 6.27 28.90 24.16
N THR A 88 6.94 28.11 24.99
CA THR A 88 6.63 28.02 26.41
C THR A 88 7.90 28.29 27.19
N HIS A 89 7.77 28.65 28.48
CA HIS A 89 8.92 28.86 29.36
C HIS A 89 9.86 27.65 29.43
N PHE A 90 9.38 26.44 29.13
CA PHE A 90 10.15 25.20 29.15
C PHE A 90 10.61 24.71 27.75
N GLN A 91 10.16 25.36 26.67
CA GLN A 91 10.57 25.06 25.29
C GLN A 91 10.79 26.38 24.56
N GLN A 92 12.05 26.84 24.58
CA GLN A 92 12.48 27.94 23.71
C GLN A 92 12.80 27.40 22.32
N PRO A 93 12.56 28.19 21.25
CA PRO A 93 13.03 27.85 19.92
C PRO A 93 14.55 27.74 19.94
N ILE A 94 15.08 26.69 19.31
CA ILE A 94 16.53 26.59 19.04
C ILE A 94 16.86 27.75 18.10
N SER A 95 17.75 28.64 18.54
CA SER A 95 18.17 29.75 17.68
C SER A 95 18.93 29.19 16.48
N ILE A 96 18.93 29.91 15.36
CA ILE A 96 19.68 29.51 14.16
C ILE A 96 21.19 29.36 14.47
N GLN A 97 21.69 30.05 15.50
CA GLN A 97 23.08 29.99 15.94
C GLN A 97 23.38 28.69 16.72
N ASP A 98 22.37 28.04 17.30
CA ASP A 98 22.49 26.82 18.10
C ASP A 98 22.19 25.53 17.30
N ARG A 99 21.98 25.64 15.97
CA ARG A 99 21.55 24.53 15.11
C ARG A 99 22.71 23.78 14.44
#